data_AF-F8MVN5-F1
#
_entry.id   AF-F8MVN5-F1
#
_cell.length_a   1.000
_cell.length_b   1.000
_cell.length_c   1.000
_cell.angle_alpha   90.00
_cell.angle_beta   90.00
_cell.angle_gamma   90.00
#
_symmetry.space_group_name_H-M   'P 1'
#
loop_
_entity.id
_entity.type
_entity.pdbx_description
1 polymer ?
#
loop_
_entity_poly.entity_id
_entity_poly.type
_entity_poly.pdbx_seq_one_letter_code
_entity_poly.pdbx_strand_id
1 'polypeptide(L)'
;MYTSLLSGLDPHLDITLTLNDCQFQKIFVINLPERTDRRDAMTLAAALTNLQITWAKGVPGTDVPDKVIPGEDWEKSILRGNKGSWRAHMNVLNTIIDHNLTSALILEDDADWDIRLKSQLQVFARAAQPFTVNTHQAATVTDPDKIINVPITSIPSLPNQASSSPYGNNWDALWLGHCGTNLPTSTTLTTAPTNTSLLRVTIFNDLTVPNPQYLKAHPFALQDQLAELYPPHTRVVHPSSGTI
;
A
#
# COMPACT_ATOMS: atom_id res chain seq x y z
N MET A 1 7.72 -36.92 -16.87
CA MET A 1 8.94 -37.18 -16.08
C MET A 1 10.12 -36.67 -16.90
N TYR A 2 10.52 -35.42 -16.70
CA TYR A 2 11.81 -34.86 -17.14
C TYR A 2 12.17 -33.75 -16.16
N THR A 3 13.21 -34.02 -15.40
CA THR A 3 13.93 -33.12 -14.48
C THR A 3 14.92 -32.29 -15.29
N SER A 4 15.00 -31.00 -15.02
CA SER A 4 16.09 -30.13 -15.46
C SER A 4 16.56 -29.32 -14.26
N LEU A 5 17.73 -29.67 -13.76
CA LEU A 5 18.51 -28.96 -12.75
C LEU A 5 19.22 -27.79 -13.45
N LEU A 6 18.93 -26.56 -13.01
CA LEU A 6 19.87 -25.46 -13.14
C LEU A 6 20.40 -25.13 -11.75
N SER A 7 21.57 -25.70 -11.47
CA SER A 7 22.45 -25.36 -10.36
C SER A 7 23.13 -24.01 -10.63
N GLY A 8 23.03 -23.08 -9.69
CA GLY A 8 23.88 -21.88 -9.69
C GLY A 8 23.22 -20.62 -9.16
N LEU A 9 22.71 -20.62 -7.92
CA LEU A 9 22.46 -19.39 -7.15
C LEU A 9 22.90 -19.62 -5.69
N ASP A 10 23.50 -18.58 -5.12
CA ASP A 10 24.16 -18.40 -3.82
C ASP A 10 23.54 -19.17 -2.63
N PRO A 11 24.33 -19.93 -1.82
CA PRO A 11 23.84 -20.64 -0.62
C PRO A 11 23.38 -19.73 0.54
N HIS A 12 23.48 -18.39 0.42
CA HIS A 12 22.95 -17.45 1.41
C HIS A 12 21.59 -16.84 1.07
N LEU A 13 21.00 -17.20 -0.06
CA LEU A 13 19.67 -16.73 -0.45
C LEU A 13 18.67 -17.88 -0.30
N ASP A 14 18.16 -18.06 0.92
CA ASP A 14 17.00 -18.89 1.21
C ASP A 14 15.75 -18.29 0.53
N ILE A 15 15.68 -18.38 -0.81
CA ILE A 15 14.49 -18.07 -1.60
C ILE A 15 13.59 -19.30 -1.56
N THR A 16 12.98 -19.54 -0.41
CA THR A 16 11.73 -20.32 -0.36
C THR A 16 10.72 -19.59 0.51
N LEU A 17 10.58 -18.29 0.26
CA LEU A 17 9.39 -17.54 0.67
C LEU A 17 8.28 -17.82 -0.35
N THR A 18 7.72 -19.03 -0.31
CA THR A 18 6.42 -19.29 -0.94
C THR A 18 5.39 -18.40 -0.25
N LEU A 19 4.63 -17.64 -1.06
CA LEU A 19 3.42 -16.99 -0.59
C LEU A 19 2.39 -18.11 -0.46
N ASN A 20 2.46 -18.86 0.63
CA ASN A 20 1.37 -19.72 1.04
C ASN A 20 0.33 -18.85 1.77
N ASP A 21 -0.86 -19.40 2.05
CA ASP A 21 -2.03 -18.80 2.73
C ASP A 21 -1.75 -18.08 4.08
N CYS A 22 -0.49 -17.99 4.50
CA CYS A 22 -0.01 -17.42 5.76
C CYS A 22 0.23 -15.89 5.70
N GLN A 23 -0.30 -15.15 4.72
CA GLN A 23 -0.17 -13.68 4.70
C GLN A 23 -1.56 -13.03 4.70
N PHE A 24 -2.32 -13.13 3.62
CA PHE A 24 -3.74 -12.77 3.60
C PHE A 24 -4.57 -14.03 3.35
N GLN A 25 -5.71 -14.18 4.04
CA GLN A 25 -6.62 -15.29 3.76
C GLN A 25 -7.18 -15.20 2.34
N LYS A 26 -7.37 -13.97 1.83
CA LYS A 26 -7.81 -13.74 0.45
C LYS A 26 -7.24 -12.46 -0.13
N ILE A 27 -6.81 -12.51 -1.39
CA ILE A 27 -6.42 -11.32 -2.16
C ILE A 27 -7.48 -11.14 -3.25
N PHE A 28 -8.23 -10.05 -3.19
CA PHE A 28 -9.21 -9.69 -4.19
C PHE A 28 -8.59 -8.73 -5.21
N VAL A 29 -8.89 -8.95 -6.49
CA VAL A 29 -8.62 -7.96 -7.54
C VAL A 29 -9.93 -7.56 -8.19
N ILE A 30 -10.25 -6.27 -8.12
CA ILE A 30 -11.42 -5.67 -8.76
C ILE A 30 -11.09 -5.39 -10.22
N ASN A 31 -11.84 -6.02 -11.12
CA ASN A 31 -11.68 -5.86 -12.56
C ASN A 31 -13.04 -5.72 -13.23
N LEU A 32 -13.15 -4.77 -14.17
CA LEU A 32 -14.29 -4.71 -15.07
C LEU A 32 -14.22 -5.90 -16.04
N PRO A 33 -15.28 -6.72 -16.21
CA PRO A 33 -15.24 -7.92 -17.06
C PRO A 33 -14.76 -7.67 -18.50
N GLU A 34 -15.02 -6.49 -19.04
CA GLU A 34 -14.62 -6.06 -20.37
C GLU A 34 -13.12 -5.70 -20.49
N ARG A 35 -12.41 -5.48 -19.37
CA ARG A 35 -10.97 -5.17 -19.32
C ARG A 35 -10.12 -6.44 -19.24
N THR A 36 -10.24 -7.28 -20.27
CA THR A 36 -9.48 -8.54 -20.36
C THR A 36 -7.98 -8.29 -20.47
N ASP A 37 -7.57 -7.16 -21.09
CA ASP A 37 -6.18 -6.72 -21.17
C ASP A 37 -5.53 -6.59 -19.78
N ARG A 38 -6.21 -5.94 -18.84
CA ARG A 38 -5.73 -5.79 -17.46
C ARG A 38 -5.81 -7.09 -16.68
N ARG A 39 -6.87 -7.86 -16.89
CA ARG A 39 -7.06 -9.16 -16.24
C ARG A 39 -5.93 -10.13 -16.58
N ASP A 40 -5.53 -10.19 -17.85
CA ASP A 40 -4.46 -11.07 -18.33
C ASP A 40 -3.11 -10.64 -17.76
N ALA A 41 -2.80 -9.34 -17.79
CA ALA A 41 -1.56 -8.79 -17.21
C ALA A 41 -1.44 -9.10 -15.71
N MET A 42 -2.51 -8.86 -14.96
CA MET A 42 -2.59 -9.13 -13.52
C MET A 42 -2.50 -10.63 -13.20
N THR A 43 -3.11 -11.49 -14.02
CA THR A 43 -2.97 -12.95 -13.88
C THR A 43 -1.51 -13.38 -14.02
N LEU A 44 -0.80 -12.82 -15.00
CA LEU A 44 0.62 -13.10 -15.19
C LEU A 44 1.49 -12.56 -14.04
N ALA A 45 1.24 -11.33 -13.58
CA ALA A 45 1.95 -10.74 -12.45
C ALA A 45 1.78 -11.57 -11.16
N ALA A 46 0.55 -12.02 -10.90
CA ALA A 46 0.22 -12.88 -9.77
C ALA A 46 0.93 -14.24 -9.90
N ALA A 47 0.91 -14.87 -11.08
CA ALA A 47 1.62 -16.13 -11.32
C ALA A 47 3.13 -16.00 -11.12
N LEU A 48 3.75 -14.93 -11.64
CA LEU A 48 5.18 -14.67 -11.54
C LEU A 48 5.63 -14.47 -10.08
N THR A 49 4.79 -13.85 -9.26
CA THR A 49 5.10 -13.56 -7.85
C THR A 49 4.55 -14.61 -6.89
N ASN A 50 3.87 -15.64 -7.41
CA ASN A 50 3.20 -16.70 -6.65
C ASN A 50 2.10 -16.15 -5.70
N LEU A 51 1.33 -15.16 -6.15
CA LEU A 51 0.14 -14.65 -5.46
C LEU A 51 -1.11 -15.40 -5.93
N GLN A 52 -1.93 -15.86 -4.98
CA GLN A 52 -3.25 -16.41 -5.27
C GLN A 52 -4.29 -15.29 -5.19
N ILE A 53 -4.80 -14.88 -6.35
CA ILE A 53 -5.79 -13.80 -6.45
C ILE A 53 -7.20 -14.36 -6.71
N THR A 54 -8.20 -13.70 -6.13
CA THR A 54 -9.62 -13.91 -6.38
C THR A 54 -10.17 -12.71 -7.14
N TRP A 55 -10.84 -12.98 -8.25
CA TRP A 55 -11.47 -11.92 -9.02
C TRP A 55 -12.75 -11.42 -8.36
N ALA A 56 -12.83 -10.10 -8.18
CA ALA A 56 -14.03 -9.37 -7.81
C ALA A 56 -14.54 -8.59 -9.02
N LYS A 57 -15.85 -8.67 -9.27
CA LYS A 57 -16.47 -7.98 -10.41
C LYS A 57 -16.52 -6.47 -10.14
N GLY A 58 -15.84 -5.69 -10.98
CA GLY A 58 -16.00 -4.25 -11.07
C GLY A 58 -17.41 -3.86 -11.51
N VAL A 59 -17.83 -2.65 -11.13
CA VAL A 59 -19.17 -2.14 -11.43
C VAL A 59 -19.04 -0.87 -12.28
N PRO A 60 -19.66 -0.82 -13.47
CA PRO A 60 -19.72 0.42 -14.24
C PRO A 60 -20.43 1.51 -13.44
N GLY A 61 -19.86 2.71 -13.40
CA GLY A 61 -20.45 3.83 -12.66
C GLY A 61 -21.85 4.24 -13.12
N THR A 62 -22.21 3.91 -14.36
CA THR A 62 -23.56 4.10 -14.93
C THR A 62 -24.61 3.22 -14.29
N ASP A 63 -24.19 2.10 -13.71
CA ASP A 63 -25.07 1.08 -13.16
C ASP A 63 -25.32 1.30 -11.65
N VAL A 64 -24.69 2.32 -11.07
CA VAL A 64 -24.80 2.68 -9.65
C VAL A 64 -25.81 3.82 -9.50
N PRO A 65 -27.00 3.57 -8.90
CA PRO A 65 -27.99 4.61 -8.69
C PRO A 65 -27.51 5.67 -7.68
N ASP A 66 -27.82 6.95 -7.94
CA ASP A 66 -27.39 8.05 -7.07
C ASP A 66 -27.90 7.92 -5.63
N LYS A 67 -29.09 7.35 -5.45
CA LYS A 67 -29.72 7.14 -4.13
C LYS A 67 -28.98 6.18 -3.20
N VAL A 68 -28.04 5.37 -3.71
CA VAL A 68 -27.32 4.38 -2.88
C VAL A 68 -25.96 4.88 -2.40
N ILE A 69 -25.57 6.08 -2.80
CA ILE A 69 -24.29 6.68 -2.42
C ILE A 69 -24.44 7.31 -1.02
N PRO A 70 -23.50 7.08 -0.09
CA PRO A 70 -23.56 7.63 1.26
C PRO A 70 -23.32 9.16 1.28
N GLY A 71 -24.12 9.89 2.08
CA GLY A 71 -23.99 11.34 2.33
C GLY A 71 -25.25 12.13 1.94
N GLU A 72 -25.73 13.00 2.85
CA GLU A 72 -26.97 13.78 2.66
C GLU A 72 -26.76 15.06 1.81
N ASP A 73 -25.54 15.60 1.76
CA ASP A 73 -25.22 16.88 1.11
C ASP A 73 -24.19 16.74 -0.01
N TRP A 74 -24.63 16.70 -1.28
CA TRP A 74 -23.69 16.78 -2.41
C TRP A 74 -24.33 17.37 -3.68
N GLU A 75 -24.34 18.70 -3.76
CA GLU A 75 -24.45 19.44 -5.03
C GLU A 75 -23.27 19.15 -6.00
N LYS A 76 -22.34 18.26 -5.65
CA LYS A 76 -21.17 17.90 -6.47
C LYS A 76 -21.36 16.54 -7.12
N SER A 77 -21.55 16.55 -8.43
CA SER A 77 -21.57 15.35 -9.28
C SER A 77 -20.31 14.49 -9.03
N ILE A 78 -20.46 13.38 -8.30
CA ILE A 78 -19.40 12.39 -8.15
C ILE A 78 -19.13 11.77 -9.52
N LEU A 79 -17.85 11.72 -9.90
CA LEU A 79 -17.43 11.12 -11.17
C LEU A 79 -17.93 9.68 -11.28
N ARG A 80 -18.37 9.30 -12.48
CA ARG A 80 -18.90 7.95 -12.75
C ARG A 80 -17.92 6.85 -12.32
N GLY A 81 -16.63 7.02 -12.62
CA GLY A 81 -15.58 6.08 -12.20
C GLY A 81 -15.55 5.86 -10.70
N ASN A 82 -15.63 6.94 -9.91
CA ASN A 82 -15.61 6.88 -8.45
C ASN A 82 -16.84 6.14 -7.88
N LYS A 83 -18.02 6.31 -8.49
CA LYS A 83 -19.23 5.55 -8.10
C LYS A 83 -19.05 4.05 -8.31
N GLY A 84 -18.51 3.68 -9.47
CA GLY A 84 -18.22 2.30 -9.84
C GLY A 84 -17.19 1.65 -8.91
N SER A 85 -16.05 2.33 -8.70
CA SER A 85 -15.00 1.88 -7.78
C SER A 85 -15.54 1.73 -6.35
N TRP A 86 -16.26 2.72 -5.82
CA TRP A 86 -16.88 2.63 -4.50
C TRP A 86 -17.80 1.41 -4.38
N ARG A 87 -18.71 1.22 -5.35
CA ARG A 87 -19.66 0.10 -5.32
C ARG A 87 -18.94 -1.25 -5.41
N ALA A 88 -17.91 -1.36 -6.23
CA ALA A 88 -17.12 -2.59 -6.34
C ALA A 88 -16.42 -2.93 -5.02
N HIS A 89 -15.79 -1.96 -4.36
CA HIS A 89 -15.18 -2.13 -3.04
C HIS A 89 -16.20 -2.56 -1.98
N MET A 90 -17.37 -1.93 -1.94
CA MET A 90 -18.43 -2.32 -1.01
C MET A 90 -18.93 -3.76 -1.24
N ASN A 91 -18.92 -4.26 -2.49
CA ASN A 91 -19.25 -5.67 -2.78
C ASN A 91 -18.20 -6.63 -2.21
N VAL A 92 -16.92 -6.27 -2.30
CA VAL A 92 -15.83 -7.06 -1.71
C VAL A 92 -15.92 -7.05 -0.18
N LEU A 93 -16.20 -5.89 0.43
CA LEU A 93 -16.39 -5.80 1.88
C LEU A 93 -17.57 -6.65 2.37
N ASN A 94 -18.71 -6.63 1.67
CA ASN A 94 -19.81 -7.54 1.98
C ASN A 94 -19.36 -9.00 1.89
N THR A 95 -18.58 -9.36 0.87
CA THR A 95 -18.04 -10.73 0.72
C THR A 95 -17.13 -11.12 1.89
N ILE A 96 -16.29 -10.20 2.39
CA ILE A 96 -15.43 -10.41 3.55
C ILE A 96 -16.28 -10.71 4.80
N ILE A 97 -17.34 -9.94 5.02
CA ILE A 97 -18.27 -10.11 6.15
C ILE A 97 -19.03 -11.44 6.02
N ASP A 98 -19.63 -11.70 4.86
CA ASP A 98 -20.49 -12.86 4.61
C ASP A 98 -19.72 -14.19 4.77
N HIS A 99 -18.44 -14.20 4.39
CA HIS A 99 -17.57 -15.38 4.53
C HIS A 99 -16.73 -15.37 5.82
N ASN A 100 -16.93 -14.37 6.68
CA ASN A 100 -16.20 -14.19 7.94
C ASN A 100 -14.67 -14.29 7.76
N LEU A 101 -14.14 -13.57 6.76
CA LEU A 101 -12.70 -13.58 6.47
C LEU A 101 -11.93 -12.78 7.53
N THR A 102 -10.83 -13.33 8.03
CA THR A 102 -10.00 -12.69 9.07
C THR A 102 -8.98 -11.71 8.51
N SER A 103 -8.57 -11.88 7.26
CA SER A 103 -7.69 -10.93 6.57
C SER A 103 -7.94 -10.95 5.06
N ALA A 104 -7.98 -9.77 4.46
CA ALA A 104 -8.11 -9.64 3.02
C ALA A 104 -7.29 -8.45 2.50
N LEU A 105 -6.72 -8.62 1.32
CA LEU A 105 -6.12 -7.55 0.53
C LEU A 105 -7.05 -7.27 -0.66
N ILE A 106 -7.34 -6.00 -0.95
CA ILE A 106 -8.17 -5.58 -2.09
C ILE A 106 -7.30 -4.73 -3.01
N LEU A 107 -7.21 -5.10 -4.28
CA LEU A 107 -6.46 -4.40 -5.32
C LEU A 107 -7.39 -4.01 -6.47
N GLU A 108 -7.10 -2.92 -7.16
CA GLU A 108 -7.69 -2.59 -8.47
C GLU A 108 -6.84 -3.21 -9.60
N ASP A 109 -7.43 -3.39 -10.79
CA ASP A 109 -6.79 -4.05 -11.93
C ASP A 109 -5.70 -3.22 -12.63
N ASP A 110 -5.48 -1.98 -12.20
CA ASP A 110 -4.36 -1.12 -12.59
C ASP A 110 -3.32 -0.91 -11.48
N ALA A 111 -3.41 -1.69 -10.40
CA ALA A 111 -2.29 -1.81 -9.47
C ALA A 111 -1.12 -2.58 -10.12
N ASP A 112 0.11 -2.16 -9.77
CA ASP A 112 1.35 -2.85 -10.14
C ASP A 112 2.27 -2.97 -8.91
N TRP A 113 3.20 -3.92 -8.93
CA TRP A 113 4.12 -4.16 -7.82
C TRP A 113 5.47 -4.73 -8.29
N ASP A 114 6.49 -4.47 -7.48
CA ASP A 114 7.80 -5.08 -7.69
C ASP A 114 7.77 -6.57 -7.32
N ILE A 115 8.50 -7.43 -8.04
CA ILE A 115 8.64 -8.86 -7.70
C ILE A 115 9.15 -9.10 -6.27
N ARG A 116 9.79 -8.09 -5.67
CA ARG A 116 10.26 -8.04 -4.29
C ARG A 116 9.17 -7.65 -3.27
N LEU A 117 7.89 -7.59 -3.67
CA LEU A 117 6.78 -7.18 -2.82
C LEU A 117 6.81 -7.81 -1.42
N LYS A 118 7.13 -9.11 -1.31
CA LYS A 118 7.17 -9.82 -0.03
C LYS A 118 8.18 -9.22 0.96
N SER A 119 9.40 -8.94 0.49
CA SER A 119 10.43 -8.32 1.35
C SER A 119 10.11 -6.85 1.61
N GLN A 120 9.53 -6.16 0.63
CA GLN A 120 9.04 -4.78 0.83
C GLN A 120 7.97 -4.68 1.90
N LEU A 121 7.03 -5.63 1.97
CA LEU A 121 5.99 -5.66 3.00
C LEU A 121 6.61 -5.79 4.39
N GLN A 122 7.62 -6.65 4.57
CA GLN A 122 8.32 -6.80 5.86
C GLN A 122 9.07 -5.52 6.25
N VAL A 123 9.73 -4.88 5.29
CA VAL A 123 10.42 -3.59 5.48
C VAL A 123 9.41 -2.51 5.86
N PHE A 124 8.26 -2.46 5.18
CA PHE A 124 7.16 -1.55 5.50
C PHE A 124 6.60 -1.83 6.89
N ALA A 125 6.32 -3.08 7.25
CA ALA A 125 5.79 -3.45 8.56
C ALA A 125 6.72 -3.00 9.69
N ARG A 126 8.04 -3.15 9.52
CA ARG A 126 9.04 -2.61 10.46
C ARG A 126 8.98 -1.08 10.49
N ALA A 127 9.01 -0.43 9.34
CA ALA A 127 8.98 1.03 9.24
C ALA A 127 7.69 1.64 9.79
N ALA A 128 6.59 0.89 9.81
CA ALA A 128 5.29 1.38 10.23
C ALA A 128 5.01 1.20 11.73
N GLN A 129 5.87 0.47 12.46
CA GLN A 129 5.74 0.31 13.92
C GLN A 129 5.58 1.62 14.69
N PRO A 130 6.37 2.69 14.43
CA PRO A 130 6.25 3.94 15.17
C PRO A 130 4.90 4.64 15.02
N PHE A 131 4.11 4.27 14.02
CA PHE A 131 2.81 4.87 13.73
C PHE A 131 1.62 4.03 14.24
N THR A 132 1.85 2.76 14.58
CA THR A 132 0.79 1.80 14.95
C THR A 132 0.84 1.37 16.39
N VAL A 133 2.04 1.30 16.98
CA VAL A 133 2.14 1.12 18.42
C VAL A 133 1.59 2.40 19.02
N ASN A 134 0.70 2.28 20.01
CA ASN A 134 0.27 3.37 20.89
C ASN A 134 1.47 3.87 21.71
N THR A 135 2.52 4.36 21.06
CA THR A 135 3.46 5.30 21.65
C THR A 135 2.75 6.64 21.73
N HIS A 136 1.77 6.73 22.63
CA HIS A 136 1.45 7.97 23.32
C HIS A 136 2.66 8.55 24.10
N GLN A 137 3.87 7.99 23.93
CA GLN A 137 5.08 8.29 24.67
C GLN A 137 6.37 8.32 23.83
N ALA A 138 6.31 8.43 22.49
CA ALA A 138 7.52 8.58 21.67
C ALA A 138 7.57 9.89 20.88
N ALA A 139 7.10 10.97 21.52
CA ALA A 139 7.70 12.28 21.45
C ALA A 139 6.94 13.14 22.46
N THR A 140 7.53 13.42 23.62
CA THR A 140 7.33 14.74 24.22
C THR A 140 7.84 15.75 23.19
N VAL A 141 6.95 16.14 22.29
CA VAL A 141 7.17 17.14 21.25
C VAL A 141 7.35 18.47 21.98
N THR A 142 8.60 18.86 22.23
CA THR A 142 8.92 20.22 22.69
C THR A 142 8.83 21.25 21.55
N ASP A 143 8.61 20.80 20.31
CA ASP A 143 8.48 21.64 19.12
C ASP A 143 7.61 20.96 18.03
N PRO A 144 6.33 21.37 17.86
CA PRO A 144 5.41 20.80 16.87
C PRO A 144 5.85 21.03 15.42
N ASP A 145 6.84 21.90 15.17
CA ASP A 145 7.31 22.24 13.82
C ASP A 145 8.54 21.42 13.39
N LYS A 146 9.10 20.61 14.29
CA LYS A 146 10.33 19.86 14.03
C LYS A 146 10.05 18.56 13.25
N ILE A 147 10.58 18.49 12.03
CA ILE A 147 10.65 17.24 11.26
C ILE A 147 11.62 16.27 11.96
N ILE A 148 11.15 15.05 12.23
CA ILE A 148 11.95 13.99 12.86
C ILE A 148 12.24 12.92 11.82
N ASN A 149 13.48 12.82 11.36
CA ASN A 149 13.92 11.75 10.46
C ASN A 149 14.56 10.62 11.26
N VAL A 150 14.01 9.41 11.18
CA VAL A 150 14.51 8.20 11.85
C VAL A 150 14.89 7.17 10.78
N PRO A 151 16.15 6.75 10.67
CA PRO A 151 16.50 5.67 9.75
C PRO A 151 15.90 4.36 10.23
N ILE A 152 15.47 3.49 9.31
CA ILE A 152 14.88 2.18 9.63
C ILE A 152 15.82 1.31 10.50
N THR A 153 17.13 1.53 10.41
CA THR A 153 18.14 0.84 11.23
C THR A 153 17.98 1.11 12.73
N SER A 154 17.40 2.25 13.11
CA SER A 154 17.11 2.61 14.50
C SER A 154 15.81 1.98 15.02
N ILE A 155 14.97 1.40 14.15
CA ILE A 155 13.73 0.73 14.53
C ILE A 155 14.04 -0.74 14.81
N PRO A 156 13.64 -1.32 15.95
CA PRO A 156 13.83 -2.73 16.23
C PRO A 156 13.34 -3.61 15.07
N SER A 157 14.11 -4.63 14.70
CA SER A 157 13.62 -5.63 13.76
C SER A 157 12.43 -6.36 14.37
N LEU A 158 11.42 -6.66 13.56
CA LEU A 158 10.37 -7.59 13.95
C LEU A 158 11.02 -8.93 14.35
N PRO A 159 10.56 -9.59 15.44
CA PRO A 159 11.09 -10.89 15.84
C PRO A 159 11.16 -11.83 14.64
N ASN A 160 12.30 -12.51 14.47
CA ASN A 160 12.61 -13.35 13.31
C ASN A 160 11.77 -14.65 13.24
N GLN A 161 10.70 -14.72 14.03
CA GLN A 161 9.76 -15.81 14.02
C GLN A 161 8.70 -15.44 13.00
N ALA A 162 8.91 -15.89 11.75
CA ALA A 162 7.93 -15.98 10.67
C ALA A 162 6.61 -15.29 11.04
N SER A 163 6.61 -13.96 11.02
CA SER A 163 5.42 -13.21 11.41
C SER A 163 4.35 -13.70 10.46
N SER A 164 3.28 -14.31 10.99
CA SER A 164 2.11 -14.73 10.21
C SER A 164 1.47 -13.55 9.46
N SER A 165 1.96 -12.33 9.70
CA SER A 165 1.69 -11.15 8.90
C SER A 165 2.99 -10.48 8.46
N PRO A 166 3.36 -10.54 7.17
CA PRO A 166 4.50 -9.79 6.63
C PRO A 166 4.23 -8.27 6.60
N TYR A 167 2.97 -7.83 6.78
CA TYR A 167 2.52 -6.44 6.71
C TYR A 167 2.26 -5.83 8.11
N GLY A 168 2.56 -6.58 9.18
CA GLY A 168 2.33 -6.18 10.56
C GLY A 168 0.93 -6.55 11.08
N ASN A 169 0.78 -6.59 12.40
CA ASN A 169 -0.46 -7.05 13.07
C ASN A 169 -1.26 -5.92 13.73
N ASN A 170 -0.83 -4.67 13.56
CA ASN A 170 -1.35 -3.53 14.34
C ASN A 170 -2.29 -2.64 13.52
N TRP A 171 -3.01 -3.23 12.57
CA TRP A 171 -3.94 -2.54 11.68
C TRP A 171 -5.24 -3.34 11.54
N ASP A 172 -6.38 -2.65 11.57
CA ASP A 172 -7.68 -3.25 11.21
C ASP A 172 -7.93 -3.20 9.70
N ALA A 173 -7.43 -2.16 9.04
CA ALA A 173 -7.50 -1.97 7.60
C ALA A 173 -6.21 -1.29 7.08
N LEU A 174 -5.71 -1.77 5.96
CA LEU A 174 -4.59 -1.17 5.23
C LEU A 174 -5.08 -0.80 3.83
N TRP A 175 -5.11 0.50 3.52
CA TRP A 175 -5.48 0.99 2.20
C TRP A 175 -4.23 1.21 1.35
N LEU A 176 -4.09 0.43 0.27
CA LEU A 176 -2.95 0.51 -0.65
C LEU A 176 -3.34 1.27 -1.91
N GLY A 177 -2.50 2.23 -2.31
CA GLY A 177 -2.72 3.05 -3.49
C GLY A 177 -3.53 4.33 -3.21
N HIS A 178 -2.93 5.47 -3.55
CA HIS A 178 -3.56 6.78 -3.59
C HIS A 178 -2.88 7.60 -4.71
N CYS A 179 -3.52 8.67 -5.20
CA CYS A 179 -3.03 9.48 -6.33
C CYS A 179 -1.77 10.34 -6.01
N GLY A 180 -1.06 10.03 -4.94
CA GLY A 180 -0.01 10.88 -4.35
C GLY A 180 -0.45 11.50 -3.02
N THR A 181 0.53 11.83 -2.19
CA THR A 181 0.35 12.48 -0.89
C THR A 181 1.46 13.49 -0.73
N ASN A 182 1.18 14.59 -0.07
CA ASN A 182 2.23 15.51 0.35
C ASN A 182 2.85 15.03 1.66
N LEU A 183 4.09 15.46 1.90
CA LEU A 183 4.71 15.39 3.21
C LEU A 183 4.03 16.40 4.14
N PRO A 184 3.73 16.05 5.41
CA PRO A 184 3.31 17.03 6.39
C PRO A 184 4.36 18.13 6.56
N THR A 185 3.88 19.37 6.61
CA THR A 185 4.65 20.57 6.95
C THR A 185 4.03 21.24 8.18
N SER A 186 4.83 22.01 8.91
CA SER A 186 4.37 22.83 10.04
C SER A 186 3.12 23.67 9.69
N THR A 187 3.05 24.21 8.46
CA THR A 187 1.93 25.03 7.99
C THR A 187 0.64 24.23 7.77
N THR A 188 0.72 22.95 7.37
CA THR A 188 -0.44 22.07 7.14
C THR A 188 -1.16 21.64 8.43
N LEU A 189 -0.59 21.92 9.60
CA LEU A 189 -1.18 21.60 10.92
C LEU A 189 -2.31 22.56 11.34
N THR A 190 -2.56 23.62 10.57
CA THR A 190 -3.60 24.63 10.89
C THR A 190 -5.00 24.26 10.39
N THR A 191 -5.14 23.26 9.53
CA THR A 191 -6.42 22.83 8.92
C THR A 191 -6.72 21.33 9.05
N ALA A 192 -5.70 20.50 9.30
CA ALA A 192 -5.85 19.08 9.64
C ALA A 192 -6.04 18.91 11.16
N PRO A 193 -6.63 17.80 11.66
CA PRO A 193 -6.71 17.57 13.10
C PRO A 193 -5.30 17.71 13.72
N THR A 194 -5.22 18.48 14.79
CA THR A 194 -4.04 19.16 15.36
C THR A 194 -2.89 18.26 15.88
N ASN A 195 -2.82 17.00 15.46
CA ASN A 195 -1.88 15.99 15.96
C ASN A 195 -1.18 15.19 14.84
N THR A 196 -1.06 15.73 13.62
CA THR A 196 -0.29 15.03 12.56
C THR A 196 1.21 15.09 12.89
N SER A 197 1.78 13.95 13.28
CA SER A 197 3.22 13.83 13.54
C SER A 197 4.04 14.18 12.30
N LEU A 198 5.16 14.91 12.50
CA LEU A 198 6.16 15.18 11.46
C LEU A 198 7.25 14.09 11.41
N LEU A 199 6.98 12.91 11.98
CA LEU A 199 7.87 11.75 11.94
C LEU A 199 7.97 11.20 10.51
N ARG A 200 9.20 10.92 10.11
CA ARG A 200 9.55 10.29 8.84
C ARG A 200 10.51 9.15 9.11
N VAL A 201 10.15 7.95 8.68
CA VAL A 201 11.05 6.80 8.70
C VAL A 201 11.72 6.69 7.34
N THR A 202 13.05 6.76 7.31
CA THR A 202 13.83 6.70 6.06
C THR A 202 14.47 5.33 5.85
N ILE A 203 14.40 4.86 4.61
CA ILE A 203 14.98 3.60 4.15
C ILE A 203 15.87 3.96 2.96
N PHE A 204 17.17 4.04 3.21
CA PHE A 204 18.16 4.40 2.20
C PHE A 204 18.56 3.19 1.35
N ASN A 205 19.02 3.45 0.12
CA ASN A 205 19.51 2.46 -0.83
C ASN A 205 18.47 1.38 -1.20
N ASP A 206 17.19 1.73 -1.19
CA ASP A 206 16.11 0.86 -1.66
C ASP A 206 16.05 0.88 -3.19
N LEU A 207 16.64 -0.15 -3.81
CA LEU A 207 16.68 -0.34 -5.26
C LEU A 207 15.30 -0.54 -5.91
N THR A 208 14.22 -0.60 -5.13
CA THR A 208 12.84 -0.62 -5.64
C THR A 208 12.27 0.79 -5.83
N VAL A 209 12.88 1.80 -5.23
CA VAL A 209 12.54 3.20 -5.47
C VAL A 209 13.24 3.63 -6.76
N PRO A 210 12.53 4.19 -7.75
CA PRO A 210 13.15 4.58 -9.02
C PRO A 210 14.11 5.77 -8.82
N ASN A 211 14.94 6.03 -9.84
CA ASN A 211 15.81 7.21 -9.86
C ASN A 211 14.97 8.49 -9.69
N PRO A 212 15.46 9.51 -8.95
CA PRO A 212 14.78 10.79 -8.76
C PRO A 212 14.07 11.31 -10.00
N GLN A 213 14.70 11.36 -11.17
CA GLN A 213 14.08 11.90 -12.40
C GLN A 213 12.78 11.20 -12.87
N TYR A 214 12.48 10.01 -12.35
CA TYR A 214 11.28 9.24 -12.66
C TYR A 214 10.25 9.22 -11.50
N LEU A 215 10.56 9.85 -10.35
CA LEU A 215 9.64 9.93 -9.22
C LEU A 215 8.53 10.95 -9.47
N LYS A 216 7.36 10.46 -9.89
CA LYS A 216 6.15 11.27 -10.11
C LYS A 216 4.93 10.52 -9.57
N ALA A 217 3.98 11.25 -9.00
CA ALA A 217 2.74 10.66 -8.49
C ALA A 217 1.86 10.06 -9.60
N HIS A 218 1.86 10.66 -10.79
CA HIS A 218 1.22 10.14 -12.00
C HIS A 218 1.94 10.69 -13.26
N PRO A 219 1.66 10.17 -14.48
CA PRO A 219 2.41 10.53 -15.70
C PRO A 219 2.44 12.03 -16.05
N PHE A 220 1.45 12.79 -15.57
CA PHE A 220 1.30 14.23 -15.80
C PHE A 220 1.60 15.06 -14.55
N ALA A 221 2.03 14.43 -13.45
CA ALA A 221 2.38 15.13 -12.22
C ALA A 221 3.69 15.89 -12.38
N LEU A 222 3.86 16.91 -11.54
CA LEU A 222 5.17 17.47 -11.27
C LEU A 222 6.07 16.42 -10.61
N GLN A 223 7.36 16.72 -10.62
CA GLN A 223 8.38 15.93 -9.94
C GLN A 223 8.05 15.85 -8.44
N ASP A 224 8.12 14.64 -7.88
CA ASP A 224 7.82 14.42 -6.46
C ASP A 224 8.87 15.10 -5.56
N GLN A 225 8.44 15.74 -4.46
CA GLN A 225 9.34 16.40 -3.51
C GLN A 225 10.37 15.43 -2.91
N LEU A 226 10.04 14.13 -2.81
CA LEU A 226 10.98 13.09 -2.36
C LEU A 226 12.25 13.05 -3.21
N ALA A 227 12.15 13.39 -4.50
CA ALA A 227 13.26 13.38 -5.44
C ALA A 227 14.31 14.46 -5.13
N GLU A 228 13.91 15.56 -4.48
CA GLU A 228 14.79 16.67 -4.12
C GLU A 228 15.27 16.57 -2.66
N LEU A 229 14.40 16.09 -1.77
CA LEU A 229 14.65 16.10 -0.33
C LEU A 229 15.57 14.98 0.17
N TYR A 230 15.68 13.87 -0.57
CA TYR A 230 16.45 12.70 -0.15
C TYR A 230 17.41 12.23 -1.23
N PRO A 231 18.50 11.54 -0.86
CA PRO A 231 19.37 10.88 -1.82
C PRO A 231 18.59 9.92 -2.72
N PRO A 232 19.09 9.63 -3.95
CA PRO A 232 18.50 8.63 -4.83
C PRO A 232 18.22 7.30 -4.11
N HIS A 233 17.16 6.61 -4.50
CA HIS A 233 16.77 5.33 -3.93
C HIS A 233 16.43 5.38 -2.43
N THR A 234 15.78 6.47 -1.98
CA THR A 234 15.28 6.59 -0.60
C THR A 234 13.77 6.38 -0.55
N ARG A 235 13.31 5.40 0.24
CA ARG A 235 11.90 5.25 0.60
C ARG A 235 11.63 5.96 1.91
N VAL A 236 10.48 6.62 2.01
CA VAL A 236 10.04 7.33 3.22
C VAL A 236 8.66 6.83 3.63
N VAL A 237 8.50 6.49 4.90
CA VAL A 237 7.20 6.21 5.53
C VAL A 237 6.86 7.37 6.46
N HIS A 238 5.71 7.98 6.26
CA HIS A 238 5.29 9.19 6.98
C HIS A 238 3.76 9.27 7.08
N PRO A 239 3.20 10.08 8.01
CA PRO A 239 1.78 10.39 8.04
C PRO A 239 1.39 11.20 6.80
N SER A 240 0.20 10.96 6.22
CA SER A 240 -0.28 11.75 5.09
C SER A 240 -0.77 13.13 5.55
N SER A 241 -0.48 14.18 4.78
CA SER A 241 -1.13 15.51 4.94
C SER A 241 -2.34 15.72 4.02
N GLY A 242 -2.79 14.65 3.35
CA GLY A 242 -3.87 14.65 2.38
C GLY A 242 -3.46 14.03 1.04
N THR A 243 -4.44 13.55 0.29
CA THR A 243 -4.26 13.08 -1.09
C THR A 243 -4.15 14.25 -2.05
N ILE A 244 -3.29 14.12 -3.06
CA ILE A 244 -3.15 15.06 -4.17
C ILE A 244 -4.19 14.73 -5.25
#